data_AF-A0A522SZV3-F1
#
_entry.id   AF-A0A522SZV3-F1
#
_cell.length_a   1.000
_cell.length_b   1.000
_cell.length_c   1.000
_cell.angle_alpha   90.00
_cell.angle_beta   90.00
_cell.angle_gamma   90.00
#
_symmetry.space_group_name_H-M   'P 1'
#
loop_
_entity.id
_entity.type
_entity.pdbx_description
1 polymer ?
#
loop_
_entity_poly.entity_id
_entity_poly.type
_entity_poly.pdbx_seq_one_letter_code
_entity_poly.pdbx_strand_id
1 'polypeptide(L)' 'MSKTKSIEIRCEHCHQWFPSPIFFGDSESFDTSILFANRAQCPHCHEMTGCNKENFRVHFDDGGFLGVDVN' A
#
# COMPACT_ATOMS: atom_id res chain seq x y z
N MET A 1 -0.72 16.66 -10.69
CA MET A 1 -0.48 15.38 -10.02
C MET A 1 -0.75 15.58 -8.56
N SER A 2 -1.68 14.80 -8.03
CA SER A 2 -2.07 14.87 -6.62
C SER A 2 -1.03 14.11 -5.81
N LYS A 3 -0.49 14.76 -4.78
CA LYS A 3 0.54 14.14 -3.94
C LYS A 3 -0.05 12.95 -3.19
N THR A 4 0.78 11.94 -3.04
CA THR A 4 0.43 10.80 -2.19
C THR A 4 0.41 11.24 -0.74
N LYS A 5 -0.74 11.10 -0.08
CA LYS A 5 -0.93 11.46 1.32
C LYS A 5 -0.54 10.33 2.25
N SER A 6 -0.98 9.12 1.94
CA SER A 6 -0.63 7.92 2.70
C SER A 6 -0.69 6.67 1.83
N ILE A 7 0.18 5.72 2.13
CA ILE A 7 0.22 4.41 1.51
C ILE A 7 0.17 3.38 2.63
N GLU A 8 -0.78 2.47 2.54
CA GLU A 8 -0.97 1.42 3.53
C GLU A 8 -1.06 0.06 2.83
N ILE A 9 -0.63 -0.97 3.55
CA ILE A 9 -0.61 -2.35 3.10
C ILE A 9 -1.49 -3.16 4.04
N ARG A 10 -2.31 -4.04 3.49
CA ARG A 10 -3.05 -5.03 4.25
C ARG A 10 -2.20 -6.28 4.43
N CYS A 11 -1.97 -6.67 5.67
CA CYS A 11 -1.31 -7.92 5.98
C CYS A 11 -2.17 -9.12 5.53
N GLU A 12 -1.61 -10.04 4.75
CA GLU A 12 -2.29 -11.27 4.30
C GLU A 12 -2.52 -12.29 5.44
N HIS A 13 -1.86 -12.10 6.59
CA HIS A 13 -1.97 -13.00 7.74
C HIS A 13 -2.99 -12.53 8.78
N CYS A 14 -2.91 -11.27 9.21
CA CYS A 14 -3.80 -10.71 10.23
C CYS A 14 -4.85 -9.75 9.67
N HIS A 15 -4.82 -9.47 8.37
CA HIS A 15 -5.76 -8.59 7.65
C HIS A 15 -5.78 -7.14 8.14
N GLN A 16 -4.85 -6.75 9.01
CA GLN A 16 -4.67 -5.38 9.49
C GLN A 16 -3.98 -4.53 8.44
N TRP A 17 -4.40 -3.27 8.35
CA TRP A 17 -3.77 -2.25 7.54
C TRP A 17 -2.65 -1.59 8.35
N PHE A 18 -1.49 -1.42 7.72
CA PHE A 18 -0.36 -0.74 8.34
C PHE A 18 0.38 0.14 7.32
N PRO A 19 1.14 1.14 7.76
CA PRO A 19 1.86 2.03 6.86
C PRO A 19 2.87 1.25 6.00
N SER A 20 2.81 1.50 4.69
CA SER A 20 3.79 0.93 3.76
C SER A 20 5.17 1.54 4.01
N PRO A 21 6.25 0.74 4.09
CA PRO A 21 7.61 1.27 4.05
C PRO A 21 7.99 1.76 2.64
N ILE A 22 7.21 1.42 1.62
CA ILE A 22 7.39 1.87 0.24
C ILE A 22 6.61 3.18 0.07
N PHE A 23 7.32 4.24 -0.29
CA PHE A 23 6.75 5.57 -0.57
C PHE A 23 6.75 5.86 -2.07
N PHE A 24 5.63 6.37 -2.58
CA PHE A 24 5.47 6.83 -3.95
C PHE A 24 5.25 8.34 -3.94
N GLY A 25 6.04 9.08 -4.72
CA GLY A 25 5.87 10.53 -4.83
C GLY A 25 4.52 10.92 -5.45
N ASP A 26 4.10 10.18 -6.48
CA ASP A 26 2.97 10.52 -7.32
C ASP A 26 2.22 9.25 -7.80
N SER A 27 0.97 9.41 -8.25
CA SER A 27 0.13 8.32 -8.74
C SER A 27 0.70 7.57 -9.94
N GLU A 28 1.43 8.26 -10.83
CA GLU A 28 2.12 7.63 -11.97
C GLU A 28 3.27 6.72 -11.51
N SER A 29 3.97 7.10 -10.43
CA SER A 29 4.97 6.23 -9.82
C SER A 29 4.34 4.98 -9.23
N PHE A 30 3.14 5.07 -8.63
CA PHE A 30 2.43 3.88 -8.15
C PHE A 30 2.04 2.94 -9.29
N ASP A 31 1.56 3.47 -10.42
CA ASP A 31 1.12 2.65 -11.55
C ASP A 31 2.29 1.93 -12.23
N THR A 32 3.41 2.64 -12.42
CA THR A 32 4.63 2.12 -13.05
C THR A 32 5.49 1.28 -12.14
N SER A 33 5.29 1.37 -10.81
CA SER A 33 6.11 0.62 -9.85
C SER A 33 5.80 -0.87 -9.86
N ILE A 34 6.86 -1.66 -10.03
CA ILE A 34 6.82 -3.11 -9.86
C ILE A 34 6.88 -3.39 -8.37
N LEU A 35 5.70 -3.49 -7.75
CA LEU A 35 5.54 -3.88 -6.35
C LEU A 35 5.79 -5.38 -6.14
N PHE A 36 5.56 -6.18 -7.18
CA PHE A 36 5.66 -7.64 -7.16
C PHE A 36 7.06 -8.07 -6.69
N ALA A 37 7.10 -8.90 -5.63
CA ALA A 37 8.29 -9.37 -4.89
C ALA A 37 8.79 -8.52 -3.71
N ASN A 38 8.21 -7.34 -3.45
CA ASN A 38 8.45 -6.68 -2.16
C ASN A 38 7.69 -7.42 -1.05
N ARG A 39 8.30 -7.52 0.12
CA ARG A 39 7.65 -8.03 1.34
C ARG A 39 7.85 -7.03 2.46
N ALA A 40 6.80 -6.80 3.25
CA ALA A 40 6.86 -5.96 4.43
C ALA A 40 6.56 -6.80 5.67
N GLN A 41 7.27 -6.53 6.76
CA GLN A 41 6.95 -7.13 8.04
C GLN A 41 5.75 -6.41 8.64
N CYS A 42 4.70 -7.17 8.98
CA CYS A 42 3.54 -6.60 9.64
C CYS A 42 3.90 -6.20 11.08
N PRO A 43 3.66 -4.94 11.51
CA PRO A 43 3.93 -4.53 12.88
C PRO A 43 2.94 -5.12 13.91
N HIS A 44 1.83 -5.70 13.45
CA HIS A 44 0.79 -6.27 14.33
C HIS A 44 0.99 -7.75 14.64
N CYS A 45 1.29 -8.56 13.62
CA CYS A 45 1.49 -10.00 13.80
C CYS A 45 2.94 -10.47 13.58
N HIS A 46 3.85 -9.55 13.20
CA HIS A 46 5.26 -9.82 12.92
C HIS A 46 5.55 -10.78 11.76
N GLU A 47 4.51 -11.25 11.05
CA GLU A 47 4.62 -12.04 9.83
C GLU A 47 4.99 -11.20 8.62
N MET A 48 5.65 -11.83 7.64
CA MET A 48 6.04 -11.20 6.39
C MET A 48 4.90 -11.29 5.37
N THR A 49 4.32 -10.16 5.00
CA THR A 49 3.27 -10.10 3.97
C THR A 49 3.86 -9.73 2.61
N GLY A 50 3.29 -10.26 1.53
CA GLY A 50 3.60 -9.77 0.18
C GLY A 50 3.11 -8.34 0.00
N CYS A 51 3.86 -7.52 -0.72
CA CYS A 51 3.45 -6.19 -1.15
C CYS A 51 2.93 -6.28 -2.59
N ASN A 52 1.62 -6.33 -2.77
CA ASN A 52 0.95 -6.48 -4.06
C ASN A 52 -0.03 -5.32 -4.28
N LYS A 53 -0.33 -4.96 -5.54
CA LYS A 53 -1.33 -3.90 -5.82
C LYS A 53 -2.71 -4.21 -5.22
N GLU A 54 -3.04 -5.49 -5.05
CA GLU A 54 -4.30 -5.96 -4.48
C GLU A 54 -4.42 -5.75 -2.96
N ASN A 55 -3.30 -5.65 -2.24
CA ASN A 55 -3.29 -5.41 -0.80
C ASN A 55 -2.69 -4.05 -0.44
N PHE A 56 -2.59 -3.14 -1.42
CA PHE A 56 -2.21 -1.75 -1.20
C PHE A 56 -3.45 -0.87 -1.24
N ARG A 57 -3.41 0.19 -0.44
CA ARG A 57 -4.25 1.36 -0.61
C ARG A 57 -3.42 2.62 -0.57
N VAL A 58 -3.71 3.52 -1.49
CA VAL A 58 -3.08 4.83 -1.60
C VAL A 58 -4.17 5.87 -1.49
N HIS A 59 -4.00 6.79 -0.55
CA HIS A 59 -4.82 7.97 -0.43
C HIS A 59 -4.04 9.16 -1.00
N PHE A 60 -4.66 9.91 -1.90
CA PHE A 60 -4.11 11.13 -2.45
C PHE A 60 -4.73 12.36 -1.77
N ASP A 61 -4.01 13.48 -1.76
CA ASP A 61 -4.48 14.72 -1.13
C ASP A 61 -5.78 15.29 -1.74
N ASP A 62 -6.07 14.95 -3.00
CA ASP A 62 -7.29 15.33 -3.71
C ASP A 62 -8.51 14.46 -3.34
N GLY A 63 -8.34 13.51 -2.41
CA GLY A 63 -9.36 12.51 -2.07
C GLY A 63 -9.42 11.34 -3.05
N GLY A 64 -8.53 11.30 -4.05
CA GLY A 64 -8.34 10.15 -4.92
C GLY A 64 -7.89 8.92 -4.13
N PHE A 65 -8.27 7.75 -4.62
CA PHE A 65 -7.95 6.46 -4.04
C PHE A 65 -7.48 5.48 -5.12
N LEU A 66 -6.41 4.74 -4.83
CA LEU A 66 -5.94 3.61 -5.63
C LEU A 66 -5.71 2.41 -4.72
N GLY A 67 -6.38 1.29 -4.98
CA GLY A 67 -6.26 0.08 -4.17
C GLY A 67 -7.55 -0.70 -4.07
N VAL A 68 -7.57 -1.72 -3.20
CA VAL A 68 -8.79 -2.48 -2.88
C VAL A 68 -9.33 -1.97 -1.55
N ASP A 69 -10.48 -1.29 -1.62
CA ASP A 69 -11.27 -0.95 -0.44
C ASP A 69 -12.16 -2.16 -0.12
N VAL A 70 -11.62 -3.10 0.66
CA VAL A 70 -12.41 -4.23 1.15
C VAL A 70 -13.16 -3.74 2.38
N ASN A 71 -14.35 -3.19 2.12
CA ASN A 71 -15.39 -2.82 3.08
C ASN A 71 -15.91 -4.02 3.87
#